data_AF-A0A231GWY1-F1
#
_entry.id   AF-A0A231GWY1-F1
#
_cell.length_a   1.000
_cell.length_b   1.000
_cell.length_c   1.000
_cell.angle_alpha   90.00
_cell.angle_beta   90.00
_cell.angle_gamma   90.00
#
_symmetry.space_group_name_H-M   'P 1'
#
loop_
_entity.id
_entity.type
_entity.pdbx_description
1 polymer ?
#
loop_
_entity_poly.entity_id
_entity_poly.type
_entity_poly.pdbx_seq_one_letter_code
_entity_poly.pdbx_strand_id
1 'polypeptide(L)'
;MIKTRSLVCSECGHDFEQVVRQGGRKAMTCSPECKKVRANRLFNERYVPTSDRRKRGTNKGCEAPDCDGRAKAKGLCSMHYKRLHDSGEIGPGGPVKDRCWAEGCESGTWARGLCRFHYQRVWTTGDPGPLRRKKRPNGQGRSLVRGYVRMTTPDGRRMDEHRFVMEQHLGRPLRRDESVHHKNGVRDDNRLENLELWVKPQLAGQRVEDLVDFVVSSYPAIVAAALEKAQLDNLSAS
;
A
#
# COMPACT_ATOMS: atom_id res chain seq x y z
N MET A 1 -17.81 35.94 -21.20
CA MET A 1 -17.21 36.73 -20.10
C MET A 1 -16.77 35.81 -18.96
N ILE A 2 -15.54 35.97 -18.48
CA ILE A 2 -15.02 35.27 -17.29
C ILE A 2 -15.33 36.16 -16.08
N LYS A 3 -15.98 35.64 -15.05
CA LYS A 3 -16.29 36.39 -13.81
C LYS A 3 -15.69 35.67 -12.61
N THR A 4 -14.99 36.41 -11.77
CA THR A 4 -14.58 35.99 -10.42
C THR A 4 -15.79 36.12 -9.49
N ARG A 5 -16.00 35.11 -8.65
CA ARG A 5 -17.06 35.08 -7.65
C ARG A 5 -16.46 34.65 -6.32
N SER A 6 -16.74 35.40 -5.25
CA SER A 6 -16.44 34.98 -3.89
C SER A 6 -17.47 33.95 -3.42
N LEU A 7 -17.00 32.83 -2.85
CA LEU A 7 -17.78 31.67 -2.42
C LEU A 7 -17.28 31.19 -1.06
N VAL A 8 -18.18 30.61 -0.26
CA VAL A 8 -17.83 29.98 1.03
C VAL A 8 -17.65 28.47 0.83
N CYS A 9 -16.57 27.90 1.35
CA CYS A 9 -16.32 26.46 1.32
C CYS A 9 -17.32 25.69 2.19
N SER A 10 -17.97 24.65 1.64
CA SER A 10 -18.97 23.85 2.37
C SER A 10 -18.40 22.95 3.46
N GLU A 11 -17.06 22.79 3.53
CA GLU A 11 -16.42 21.92 4.54
C GLU A 11 -15.66 22.69 5.62
N CYS A 12 -14.95 23.77 5.26
CA CYS A 12 -14.14 24.52 6.23
C CYS A 12 -14.67 25.93 6.54
N GLY A 13 -15.74 26.39 5.87
CA GLY A 13 -16.33 27.72 6.10
C GLY A 13 -15.47 28.90 5.63
N HIS A 14 -14.32 28.65 5.00
CA HIS A 14 -13.44 29.70 4.49
C HIS A 14 -13.93 30.27 3.15
N ASP A 15 -13.82 31.59 3.01
CA ASP A 15 -14.12 32.32 1.78
C ASP A 15 -13.02 32.13 0.73
N PHE A 16 -13.39 31.82 -0.50
CA PHE A 16 -12.45 31.65 -1.61
C PHE A 16 -13.02 32.21 -2.91
N GLU A 17 -12.12 32.69 -3.78
CA GLU A 17 -12.50 33.19 -5.09
C GLU A 17 -12.44 32.10 -6.15
N GLN A 18 -13.49 32.01 -6.97
CA GLN A 18 -13.52 31.11 -8.10
C GLN A 18 -13.73 31.85 -9.41
N VAL A 19 -12.82 31.61 -10.35
CA VAL A 19 -12.95 32.03 -11.74
C VAL A 19 -13.90 31.07 -12.46
N VAL A 20 -15.09 31.55 -12.85
CA VAL A 20 -16.07 30.75 -13.60
C VAL A 20 -16.43 31.41 -14.93
N ARG A 21 -16.54 30.58 -15.97
CA ARG A 21 -17.17 30.98 -17.23
C ARG A 21 -18.69 31.09 -17.01
N GLN A 22 -19.34 32.02 -17.71
CA GLN A 22 -20.79 32.23 -17.62
C GLN A 22 -21.54 30.91 -17.93
N GLY A 23 -22.32 30.41 -16.97
CA GLY A 23 -23.00 29.11 -17.04
C GLY A 23 -22.24 27.91 -16.43
N GLY A 24 -21.00 28.10 -15.97
CA GLY A 24 -20.20 27.06 -15.33
C GLY A 24 -20.66 26.71 -13.90
N ARG A 25 -20.49 25.43 -13.52
CA ARG A 25 -20.80 24.96 -12.15
C ARG A 25 -19.83 25.59 -11.14
N LYS A 26 -20.40 26.16 -10.06
CA LYS A 26 -19.63 26.67 -8.93
C LYS A 26 -18.97 25.49 -8.18
N ALA A 27 -17.72 25.65 -7.78
CA ALA A 27 -17.03 24.76 -6.87
C ALA A 27 -17.62 24.94 -5.47
N MET A 28 -17.80 23.84 -4.75
CA MET A 28 -18.36 23.84 -3.38
C MET A 28 -17.26 23.79 -2.31
N THR A 29 -15.99 23.70 -2.71
CA THR A 29 -14.84 23.48 -1.82
C THR A 29 -13.66 24.33 -2.26
N CYS A 30 -12.93 24.91 -1.29
CA CYS A 30 -11.82 25.83 -1.56
C CYS A 30 -10.50 25.13 -1.96
N SER A 31 -10.30 23.86 -1.60
CA SER A 31 -9.05 23.13 -1.86
C SER A 31 -9.26 21.65 -2.24
N PRO A 32 -8.24 20.98 -2.83
CA PRO A 32 -8.25 19.53 -3.05
C PRO A 32 -8.48 18.72 -1.76
N GLU A 33 -7.97 19.18 -0.62
CA GLU A 33 -8.19 18.58 0.69
C GLU A 33 -9.66 18.67 1.10
N CYS A 34 -10.28 19.85 0.99
CA CYS A 34 -11.70 20.02 1.28
C CYS A 34 -12.58 19.19 0.34
N LYS A 35 -12.16 19.03 -0.92
CA LYS A 35 -12.84 18.15 -1.88
C LYS A 35 -12.79 16.68 -1.45
N LYS A 36 -11.68 16.22 -0.88
CA LYS A 36 -11.53 14.85 -0.33
C LYS A 36 -12.41 14.66 0.91
N VAL A 37 -12.41 15.63 1.84
CA VAL A 37 -13.25 15.60 3.05
C VAL A 37 -14.73 15.52 2.68
N ARG A 38 -15.18 16.37 1.75
CA ARG A 38 -16.55 16.36 1.23
C ARG A 38 -16.93 15.02 0.59
N ALA A 39 -16.02 14.44 -0.20
CA ALA A 39 -16.27 13.15 -0.85
C ALA A 39 -16.42 12.01 0.19
N ASN A 40 -15.59 12.00 1.24
CA ASN A 40 -15.70 11.03 2.32
C ASN A 40 -16.97 11.21 3.15
N ARG A 41 -17.36 12.46 3.45
CA ARG A 41 -18.60 12.76 4.16
C ARG A 41 -19.83 12.29 3.37
N LEU A 42 -19.93 12.62 2.08
CA LEU A 42 -21.02 12.17 1.22
C LEU A 42 -21.04 10.64 1.03
N PHE A 43 -19.87 10.00 1.05
CA PHE A 43 -19.76 8.54 1.01
C PHE A 43 -20.29 7.90 2.30
N ASN A 44 -19.91 8.44 3.47
CA ASN A 44 -20.34 7.95 4.78
C ASN A 44 -21.83 8.26 5.07
N GLU A 45 -22.34 9.42 4.66
CA GLU A 45 -23.77 9.77 4.75
C GLU A 45 -24.65 8.85 3.88
N ARG A 46 -24.12 8.33 2.76
CA ARG A 46 -24.80 7.31 1.92
C ARG A 46 -24.56 5.88 2.37
N TYR A 47 -23.64 5.65 3.30
CA TYR A 47 -23.33 4.33 3.82
C TYR A 47 -24.32 3.97 4.91
N VAL A 48 -25.45 3.39 4.50
CA VAL A 48 -26.38 2.73 5.42
C VAL A 48 -25.80 1.35 5.74
N PRO A 49 -25.50 1.01 7.00
CA PRO A 49 -25.07 -0.33 7.38
C PRO A 49 -26.04 -1.38 6.83
N THR A 50 -25.51 -2.46 6.28
CA THR A 50 -26.26 -3.51 5.58
C THR A 50 -27.33 -4.21 6.43
N SER A 51 -27.30 -4.00 7.75
CA SER A 51 -28.28 -4.51 8.71
C SER A 51 -29.66 -3.84 8.61
N ASP A 52 -29.75 -2.58 8.17
CA ASP A 52 -30.98 -1.79 8.32
C ASP A 52 -31.87 -1.74 7.06
N ARG A 53 -31.45 -2.37 5.95
CA ARG A 53 -32.27 -2.55 4.73
C ARG A 53 -33.30 -3.68 4.84
N ARG A 54 -33.62 -4.17 6.04
CA ARG A 54 -34.66 -5.18 6.26
C ARG A 54 -35.95 -4.50 6.68
N LYS A 55 -36.80 -4.15 5.71
CA LYS A 55 -38.28 -4.12 5.81
C LYS A 55 -38.84 -3.47 4.53
N ARG A 56 -39.02 -4.29 3.49
CA ARG A 56 -40.00 -4.14 2.39
C ARG A 56 -39.66 -5.18 1.32
N GLY A 57 -39.93 -6.43 1.65
CA GLY A 57 -39.93 -7.55 0.74
C GLY A 57 -40.76 -8.62 1.42
N THR A 58 -41.76 -9.14 0.74
CA THR A 58 -42.56 -10.27 1.23
C THR A 58 -41.61 -11.34 1.76
N ASN A 59 -41.85 -11.84 2.97
CA ASN A 59 -40.96 -12.83 3.61
C ASN A 59 -41.02 -14.22 2.94
N LYS A 60 -41.47 -14.27 1.68
CA LYS A 60 -41.59 -15.47 0.86
C LYS A 60 -40.23 -15.77 0.23
N GLY A 61 -39.86 -17.05 0.23
CA GLY A 61 -38.69 -17.56 -0.49
C GLY A 61 -38.86 -17.42 -2.00
N CYS A 62 -37.76 -17.53 -2.73
CA CYS A 62 -37.76 -17.56 -4.18
C CYS A 62 -38.37 -18.88 -4.66
N GLU A 63 -39.28 -18.82 -5.62
CA GLU A 63 -39.94 -19.99 -6.21
C GLU A 63 -39.06 -20.73 -7.23
N ALA A 64 -37.81 -20.30 -7.40
CA ALA A 64 -36.90 -20.92 -8.37
C ALA A 64 -36.30 -22.21 -7.79
N PRO A 65 -36.09 -23.25 -8.61
CA PRO A 65 -35.41 -24.48 -8.18
C PRO A 65 -34.05 -24.17 -7.55
N ASP A 66 -33.77 -24.83 -6.43
CA ASP A 66 -32.51 -24.72 -5.68
C ASP A 66 -32.13 -23.26 -5.31
N CYS A 67 -33.12 -22.47 -4.86
CA CYS A 67 -32.89 -21.09 -4.46
C CYS A 67 -33.51 -20.71 -3.11
N ASP A 68 -32.67 -20.65 -2.09
CA ASP A 68 -33.03 -20.13 -0.75
C ASP A 68 -33.06 -18.59 -0.68
N GLY A 69 -33.01 -17.92 -1.84
CA GLY A 69 -33.04 -16.47 -1.93
C GLY A 69 -34.39 -15.90 -1.52
N ARG A 70 -34.41 -14.65 -1.03
CA ARG A 70 -35.67 -13.97 -0.69
C ARG A 70 -36.33 -13.39 -1.93
N ALA A 71 -37.63 -13.64 -2.11
CA ALA A 71 -38.39 -13.08 -3.22
C ALA A 71 -38.55 -11.55 -3.07
N LYS A 72 -38.38 -10.85 -4.18
CA LYS A 72 -38.54 -9.38 -4.27
C LYS A 72 -39.69 -8.97 -5.17
N ALA A 73 -39.95 -9.69 -6.25
CA ALA A 73 -41.04 -9.41 -7.19
C ALA A 73 -41.49 -10.70 -7.90
N LYS A 74 -42.80 -10.88 -8.10
CA LYS A 74 -43.41 -12.06 -8.76
C LYS A 74 -42.94 -13.41 -8.20
N GLY A 75 -42.78 -13.55 -6.88
CA GLY A 75 -42.30 -14.81 -6.27
C GLY A 75 -40.81 -15.11 -6.47
N LEU A 76 -40.05 -14.22 -7.15
CA LEU A 76 -38.66 -14.45 -7.52
C LEU A 76 -37.70 -13.47 -6.83
N CYS A 77 -36.48 -13.92 -6.56
CA CYS A 77 -35.39 -13.06 -6.08
C CYS A 77 -34.98 -12.06 -7.18
N SER A 78 -34.24 -10.98 -6.83
CA SER A 78 -33.84 -9.96 -7.82
C SER A 78 -33.07 -10.53 -9.03
N MET A 79 -32.35 -11.62 -8.84
CA MET A 79 -31.59 -12.26 -9.90
C MET A 79 -32.50 -13.12 -10.80
N HIS A 80 -33.45 -13.89 -10.25
CA HIS A 80 -34.37 -14.73 -11.03
C HIS A 80 -35.42 -13.90 -11.76
N TYR A 81 -35.93 -12.83 -11.14
CA TYR A 81 -36.83 -11.89 -11.80
C TYR A 81 -36.18 -11.25 -13.04
N LYS A 82 -34.89 -10.89 -12.93
CA LYS A 82 -34.13 -10.34 -14.05
C LYS A 82 -33.92 -11.36 -15.17
N ARG A 83 -33.59 -12.62 -14.84
CA ARG A 83 -33.48 -13.69 -15.84
C ARG A 83 -34.80 -13.96 -16.55
N LEU A 84 -35.89 -14.05 -15.81
CA LEU A 84 -37.22 -14.20 -16.40
C LEU A 84 -37.56 -13.07 -17.38
N HIS A 85 -37.18 -11.84 -17.04
CA HIS A 85 -37.40 -10.69 -17.92
C HIS A 85 -36.50 -10.70 -19.17
N ASP A 86 -35.22 -11.08 -19.02
CA ASP A 86 -34.23 -10.98 -20.09
C ASP A 86 -34.22 -12.21 -21.02
N SER A 87 -34.46 -13.41 -20.49
CA SER A 87 -34.37 -14.69 -21.21
C SER A 87 -35.65 -15.52 -21.20
N GLY A 88 -36.70 -15.11 -20.50
CA GLY A 88 -37.97 -15.86 -20.39
C GLY A 88 -37.92 -17.12 -19.50
N GLU A 89 -36.73 -17.63 -19.21
CA GLU A 89 -36.51 -18.84 -18.41
C GLU A 89 -35.90 -18.55 -17.04
N ILE A 90 -36.31 -19.35 -16.04
CA ILE A 90 -35.80 -19.29 -14.67
C ILE A 90 -34.76 -20.41 -14.51
N GLY A 91 -33.47 -20.09 -14.68
CA GLY A 91 -32.36 -21.01 -14.45
C GLY A 91 -32.01 -21.22 -12.96
N PRO A 92 -30.99 -22.02 -12.63
CA PRO A 92 -30.66 -22.43 -11.25
C PRO A 92 -30.23 -21.26 -10.34
N GLY A 93 -30.49 -21.43 -9.05
CA GLY A 93 -30.21 -20.47 -7.98
C GLY A 93 -28.73 -20.23 -7.68
N GLY A 94 -28.04 -19.55 -8.58
CA GLY A 94 -26.67 -19.07 -8.36
C GLY A 94 -26.13 -18.28 -9.55
N PRO A 95 -25.10 -17.43 -9.36
CA PRO A 95 -24.36 -16.88 -10.50
C PRO A 95 -23.66 -18.04 -11.21
N VAL A 96 -24.11 -18.38 -12.41
CA VAL A 96 -23.34 -19.22 -13.33
C VAL A 96 -22.12 -18.38 -13.68
N LYS A 97 -20.99 -18.66 -13.02
CA LYS A 97 -19.74 -17.98 -13.36
C LYS A 97 -19.20 -18.71 -14.59
N ASP A 98 -19.18 -18.04 -15.72
CA ASP A 98 -18.49 -18.54 -16.89
C ASP A 98 -17.02 -18.84 -16.54
N ARG A 99 -16.36 -19.68 -17.34
CA ARG A 99 -14.92 -19.93 -17.18
C ARG A 99 -14.13 -18.72 -17.68
N CYS A 100 -13.03 -18.42 -17.01
CA CYS A 100 -12.10 -17.37 -17.42
C CYS A 100 -11.54 -17.66 -18.82
N TRP A 101 -11.48 -16.63 -19.66
CA TRP A 101 -11.01 -16.74 -21.05
C TRP A 101 -9.50 -16.95 -21.20
N ALA A 102 -8.71 -16.68 -20.16
CA ALA A 102 -7.28 -16.98 -20.18
C ALA A 102 -7.04 -18.48 -20.31
N GLU A 103 -6.13 -18.88 -21.20
CA GLU A 103 -5.86 -20.28 -21.53
C GLU A 103 -5.56 -21.12 -20.28
N GLY A 104 -6.26 -22.25 -20.16
CA GLY A 104 -6.16 -23.17 -19.03
C GLY A 104 -6.75 -22.67 -17.70
N CYS A 105 -7.42 -21.52 -17.67
CA CYS A 105 -7.99 -20.97 -16.44
C CYS A 105 -9.41 -21.47 -16.15
N GLU A 106 -9.52 -22.39 -15.20
CA GLU A 106 -10.82 -22.93 -14.75
C GLU A 106 -11.53 -22.04 -13.72
N SER A 107 -10.92 -20.91 -13.34
CA SER A 107 -11.54 -19.98 -12.39
C SER A 107 -12.74 -19.28 -13.00
N GLY A 108 -13.75 -19.00 -12.16
CA GLY A 108 -14.94 -18.26 -12.59
C GLY A 108 -14.64 -16.82 -13.01
N THR A 109 -15.39 -16.32 -14.00
CA THR A 109 -15.31 -14.95 -14.49
C THR A 109 -15.76 -13.94 -13.43
N TRP A 110 -15.05 -12.81 -13.37
CA TRP A 110 -15.40 -11.66 -12.54
C TRP A 110 -15.88 -10.49 -13.40
N ALA A 111 -15.14 -10.13 -14.45
CA ALA A 111 -15.50 -9.06 -15.38
C ALA A 111 -14.85 -9.30 -16.75
N ARG A 112 -15.55 -8.93 -17.84
CA ARG A 112 -15.07 -9.04 -19.24
C ARG A 112 -14.56 -10.44 -19.62
N GLY A 113 -15.24 -11.50 -19.17
CA GLY A 113 -14.82 -12.87 -19.47
C GLY A 113 -13.55 -13.33 -18.75
N LEU A 114 -13.00 -12.55 -17.81
CA LEU A 114 -11.76 -12.86 -17.10
C LEU A 114 -11.99 -13.00 -15.60
N CYS A 115 -11.21 -13.87 -14.95
CA CYS A 115 -11.16 -13.94 -13.50
C CYS A 115 -10.55 -12.65 -12.93
N ARG A 116 -10.74 -12.37 -11.64
CA ARG A 116 -10.24 -11.14 -10.99
C ARG A 116 -8.74 -10.90 -11.23
N PHE A 117 -7.95 -11.98 -11.21
CA PHE A 117 -6.49 -11.92 -11.41
C PHE A 117 -6.10 -11.57 -12.85
N HIS A 118 -6.70 -12.24 -13.84
CA HIS A 118 -6.43 -11.97 -15.25
C HIS A 118 -7.01 -10.63 -15.71
N TYR A 119 -8.17 -10.23 -15.19
CA TYR A 119 -8.70 -8.88 -15.40
C TYR A 119 -7.73 -7.81 -14.89
N GLN A 120 -7.18 -8.01 -13.67
CA GLN A 120 -6.22 -7.08 -13.10
C GLN A 120 -4.94 -7.00 -13.93
N ARG A 121 -4.43 -8.14 -14.42
CA ARG A 121 -3.27 -8.17 -15.31
C ARG A 121 -3.52 -7.46 -16.64
N VAL A 122 -4.64 -7.70 -17.30
CA VAL A 122 -5.03 -6.97 -18.51
C VAL A 122 -5.06 -5.47 -18.26
N TRP A 123 -5.58 -5.04 -17.11
CA TRP A 123 -5.62 -3.62 -16.75
C TRP A 123 -4.22 -3.02 -16.48
N THR A 124 -3.28 -3.79 -15.92
CA THR A 124 -1.93 -3.30 -15.59
C THR A 124 -0.90 -3.45 -16.71
N THR A 125 -0.94 -4.54 -17.47
CA THR A 125 0.09 -4.97 -18.42
C THR A 125 -0.45 -5.19 -19.83
N GLY A 126 -1.77 -5.05 -20.06
CA GLY A 126 -2.41 -5.28 -21.35
C GLY A 126 -2.67 -6.75 -21.70
N ASP A 127 -2.00 -7.68 -21.02
CA ASP A 127 -2.06 -9.13 -21.28
C ASP A 127 -2.44 -9.91 -20.01
N PRO A 128 -3.35 -10.91 -20.09
CA PRO A 128 -3.74 -11.73 -18.92
C PRO A 128 -2.61 -12.65 -18.42
N GLY A 129 -1.65 -13.02 -19.27
CA GLY A 129 -0.50 -13.86 -18.93
C GLY A 129 -0.84 -15.28 -18.44
N PRO A 130 0.18 -16.11 -18.16
CA PRO A 130 -0.03 -17.51 -17.77
C PRO A 130 -0.48 -17.66 -16.30
N LEU A 131 -1.18 -18.76 -16.00
CA LEU A 131 -1.77 -19.08 -14.69
C LEU A 131 -0.80 -19.05 -13.52
N ARG A 132 0.45 -19.46 -13.75
CA ARG A 132 1.42 -19.64 -12.67
C ARG A 132 2.09 -18.30 -12.37
N ARG A 133 2.11 -17.91 -11.10
CA ARG A 133 3.14 -16.99 -10.60
C ARG A 133 4.48 -17.61 -10.99
N LYS A 134 5.31 -16.87 -11.73
CA LYS A 134 6.69 -17.26 -12.04
C LYS A 134 7.40 -17.46 -10.69
N LYS A 135 7.48 -18.70 -10.18
CA LYS A 135 8.25 -19.00 -8.97
C LYS A 135 9.69 -18.67 -9.33
N ARG A 136 10.30 -17.73 -8.61
CA ARG A 136 11.73 -17.47 -8.73
C ARG A 136 12.46 -18.76 -8.32
N PRO A 137 13.60 -19.09 -8.95
CA PRO A 137 14.41 -20.23 -8.55
C PRO A 137 14.71 -20.18 -7.05
N ASN A 138 14.78 -21.35 -6.40
CA ASN A 138 15.12 -21.43 -4.98
C ASN A 138 16.42 -20.65 -4.71
N GLY A 139 16.42 -19.79 -3.68
CA GLY A 139 17.55 -18.92 -3.35
C GLY A 139 17.57 -17.56 -4.05
N GLN A 140 16.80 -17.34 -5.12
CA GLN A 140 16.74 -16.05 -5.84
C GLN A 140 15.55 -15.16 -5.43
N GLY A 141 14.90 -15.51 -4.31
CA GLY A 141 13.76 -14.78 -3.78
C GLY A 141 14.17 -13.73 -2.76
N ARG A 142 14.32 -12.47 -3.18
CA ARG A 142 14.26 -11.34 -2.24
C ARG A 142 12.90 -11.37 -1.54
N SER A 143 12.90 -11.76 -0.27
CA SER A 143 11.68 -11.80 0.53
C SER A 143 11.62 -10.50 1.33
N LEU A 144 10.57 -9.72 1.10
CA LEU A 144 10.32 -8.50 1.85
C LEU A 144 9.60 -8.87 3.15
N VAL A 145 10.24 -8.67 4.29
CA VAL A 145 9.66 -8.84 5.63
C VAL A 145 9.67 -7.48 6.31
N ARG A 146 8.50 -6.94 6.67
CA ARG A 146 8.36 -5.59 7.27
C ARG A 146 9.02 -4.47 6.45
N GLY A 147 9.09 -4.65 5.13
CA GLY A 147 9.73 -3.72 4.18
C GLY A 147 11.22 -3.96 3.94
N TYR A 148 11.87 -4.87 4.67
CA TYR A 148 13.29 -5.17 4.50
C TYR A 148 13.50 -6.41 3.64
N VAL A 149 14.52 -6.37 2.78
CA VAL A 149 14.95 -7.56 2.02
C VAL A 149 15.70 -8.50 2.96
N ARG A 150 15.24 -9.75 3.08
CA ARG A 150 15.92 -10.81 3.83
C ARG A 150 16.68 -11.74 2.90
N MET A 151 17.89 -12.11 3.30
CA MET A 151 18.82 -12.99 2.60
C MET A 151 19.28 -14.12 3.52
N THR A 152 19.65 -15.25 2.91
CA THR A 152 20.44 -16.30 3.58
C THR A 152 21.89 -16.11 3.16
N THR A 153 22.81 -15.96 4.10
CA THR A 153 24.24 -15.84 3.82
C THR A 153 24.82 -17.17 3.33
N PRO A 154 26.02 -17.16 2.71
CA PRO A 154 26.73 -18.40 2.37
C PRO A 154 26.88 -19.34 3.58
N ASP A 155 27.05 -18.79 4.78
CA ASP A 155 27.14 -19.54 6.05
C ASP A 155 25.80 -20.11 6.55
N GLY A 156 24.71 -19.98 5.79
CA GLY A 156 23.38 -20.45 6.16
C GLY A 156 22.61 -19.58 7.16
N ARG A 157 23.18 -18.44 7.60
CA ARG A 157 22.50 -17.51 8.52
C ARG A 157 21.45 -16.70 7.77
N ARG A 158 20.28 -16.47 8.39
CA ARG A 158 19.23 -15.61 7.83
C ARG A 158 19.33 -14.22 8.43
N MET A 159 19.63 -13.22 7.61
CA MET A 159 19.79 -11.83 8.04
C MET A 159 19.20 -10.85 7.02
N ASP A 160 19.01 -9.61 7.44
CA ASP A 160 18.53 -8.56 6.55
C ASP A 160 19.68 -8.09 5.62
N GLU A 161 19.38 -7.87 4.35
CA GLU A 161 20.37 -7.62 3.29
C GLU A 161 21.20 -6.34 3.57
N HIS A 162 20.57 -5.27 4.07
CA HIS A 162 21.28 -4.04 4.45
C HIS A 162 22.31 -4.29 5.57
N ARG A 163 22.01 -5.18 6.53
CA ARG A 163 22.95 -5.56 7.58
C ARG A 163 24.12 -6.34 6.99
N PHE A 164 23.84 -7.30 6.12
CA PHE A 164 24.90 -8.06 5.45
C PHE A 164 25.82 -7.16 4.62
N VAL A 165 25.26 -6.27 3.81
CA VAL A 165 26.04 -5.32 2.98
C VAL A 165 26.95 -4.46 3.87
N MET A 166 26.45 -3.98 5.00
CA MET A 166 27.27 -3.20 5.95
C MET A 166 28.36 -4.06 6.63
N GLU A 167 28.04 -5.28 7.05
CA GLU A 167 29.04 -6.21 7.64
C GLU A 167 30.18 -6.54 6.66
N GLN A 168 29.85 -6.73 5.37
CA GLN A 168 30.84 -6.94 4.32
C GLN A 168 31.72 -5.70 4.09
N HIS A 169 31.13 -4.51 4.09
CA HIS A 169 31.88 -3.27 3.93
C HIS A 169 32.82 -2.99 5.10
N LEU A 170 32.38 -3.27 6.34
CA LEU A 170 33.18 -3.09 7.55
C LEU A 170 34.23 -4.19 7.75
N GLY A 171 34.11 -5.34 7.06
CA GLY A 171 34.96 -6.51 7.27
C GLY A 171 34.77 -7.18 8.64
N ARG A 172 33.72 -6.81 9.39
CA ARG A 172 33.41 -7.35 10.72
C ARG A 172 31.89 -7.40 10.94
N PRO A 173 31.39 -8.30 11.81
CA PRO A 173 29.98 -8.28 12.19
C PRO A 173 29.61 -6.97 12.89
N LEU A 174 28.35 -6.54 12.71
CA LEU A 174 27.82 -5.37 13.43
C LEU A 174 27.70 -5.68 14.92
N ARG A 175 28.14 -4.74 15.75
CA ARG A 175 28.03 -4.79 17.21
C ARG A 175 26.58 -4.64 17.65
N ARG A 176 26.32 -4.92 18.93
CA ARG A 176 24.97 -4.85 19.52
C ARG A 176 24.43 -3.42 19.58
N ASP A 177 25.33 -2.45 19.72
CA ASP A 177 25.09 -1.01 19.78
C ASP A 177 25.02 -0.36 18.37
N GLU A 178 25.27 -1.12 17.32
CA GLU A 178 25.30 -0.65 15.93
C GLU A 178 24.00 -0.99 15.19
N SER A 179 23.45 0.01 14.49
CA SER A 179 22.21 -0.05 13.71
C SER A 179 22.49 0.46 12.29
N VAL A 180 21.82 -0.09 11.28
CA VAL A 180 21.95 0.40 9.90
C VAL A 180 20.68 1.14 9.51
N HIS A 181 20.83 2.35 8.99
CA HIS A 181 19.74 3.22 8.55
C HIS A 181 19.83 3.48 7.05
N HIS A 182 18.68 3.67 6.40
CA HIS A 182 18.58 4.05 4.98
C HIS A 182 18.38 5.56 4.85
N LYS A 183 19.27 6.26 4.13
CA LYS A 183 19.22 7.73 3.95
C LYS A 183 17.93 8.19 3.28
N ASN A 184 17.51 7.48 2.23
CA ASN A 184 16.31 7.81 1.45
C ASN A 184 14.99 7.26 2.05
N GLY A 185 15.05 6.54 3.17
CA GLY A 185 13.88 5.88 3.77
C GLY A 185 13.32 4.68 2.97
N VAL A 186 13.94 4.33 1.85
CA VAL A 186 13.56 3.19 0.99
C VAL A 186 14.26 1.93 1.49
N ARG A 187 13.49 1.05 2.13
CA ARG A 187 14.00 -0.10 2.92
C ARG A 187 14.56 -1.27 2.08
N ASP A 188 14.34 -1.26 0.77
CA ASP A 188 14.85 -2.25 -0.17
C ASP A 188 16.01 -1.75 -1.05
N ASP A 189 16.38 -0.47 -0.90
CA ASP A 189 17.57 0.11 -1.55
C ASP A 189 18.81 -0.07 -0.66
N ASN A 190 19.43 -1.24 -0.78
CA ASN A 190 20.57 -1.66 0.04
C ASN A 190 21.93 -1.33 -0.57
N ARG A 191 22.02 -0.33 -1.46
CA ARG A 191 23.31 0.18 -1.94
C ARG A 191 24.06 0.82 -0.79
N LEU A 192 25.36 0.54 -0.69
CA LEU A 192 26.19 1.01 0.41
C LEU A 192 26.14 2.54 0.59
N GLU A 193 26.11 3.30 -0.52
CA GLU A 193 25.98 4.76 -0.54
C GLU A 193 24.70 5.27 0.15
N ASN A 194 23.63 4.47 0.16
CA ASN A 194 22.34 4.76 0.78
C ASN A 194 22.23 4.27 2.23
N LEU A 195 23.24 3.57 2.75
CA LEU A 195 23.26 3.04 4.11
C LEU A 195 24.11 3.91 5.04
N GLU A 196 23.68 4.03 6.28
CA GLU A 196 24.42 4.70 7.35
C GLU A 196 24.54 3.79 8.57
N LEU A 197 25.75 3.73 9.13
CA LEU A 197 26.00 3.08 10.41
C LEU A 197 25.71 4.06 11.53
N TRP A 198 24.74 3.73 12.36
CA TRP A 198 24.35 4.49 13.55
C TRP A 198 24.76 3.73 14.80
N VAL A 199 25.34 4.42 15.76
CA VAL A 199 25.71 3.85 17.06
C VAL A 199 24.79 4.42 18.12
N LYS A 200 24.14 3.55 18.89
CA LYS A 200 23.32 3.95 20.04
C LYS A 200 23.79 3.21 21.30
N PRO A 201 24.68 3.80 22.12
CA PRO A 201 25.10 3.18 23.38
C PRO A 201 23.90 3.06 24.34
N GLN A 202 23.67 1.85 24.89
CA GLN A 202 22.62 1.60 25.88
C GLN A 202 23.11 1.92 27.31
N LEU A 203 23.32 3.20 27.65
CA LEU A 203 23.36 3.60 29.07
C LEU A 203 22.61 4.94 29.23
N ALA A 204 21.53 4.97 30.01
CA ALA A 204 20.83 6.20 30.31
C ALA A 204 21.61 6.99 31.38
N GLY A 205 21.95 8.26 31.11
CA GLY A 205 22.61 9.15 32.08
C GLY A 205 24.14 9.07 32.16
N GLN A 206 24.84 9.02 31.02
CA GLN A 206 26.31 9.00 30.97
C GLN A 206 26.94 10.38 31.18
N ARG A 207 28.11 10.40 31.84
CA ARG A 207 28.98 11.59 31.90
C ARG A 207 29.69 11.73 30.55
N VAL A 208 30.16 12.95 30.24
CA VAL A 208 30.91 13.20 28.98
C VAL A 208 32.15 12.31 28.91
N GLU A 209 32.83 12.14 30.04
CA GLU A 209 33.99 11.24 30.20
C GLU A 209 33.67 9.81 29.74
N ASP A 210 32.56 9.22 30.23
CA ASP A 210 32.16 7.85 29.88
C ASP A 210 31.87 7.68 28.38
N LEU A 211 31.27 8.69 27.75
CA LEU A 211 31.00 8.70 26.32
C LEU A 211 32.29 8.77 25.51
N VAL A 212 33.23 9.63 25.92
CA VAL A 212 34.54 9.73 25.28
C VAL A 212 35.29 8.42 25.43
N ASP A 213 35.35 7.84 26.62
CA ASP A 213 36.01 6.55 26.87
C ASP A 213 35.40 5.43 26.05
N PHE A 214 34.07 5.36 25.96
CA PHE A 214 33.37 4.41 25.11
C PHE A 214 33.75 4.58 23.64
N VAL A 215 33.74 5.81 23.12
CA VAL A 215 34.04 6.08 21.71
C VAL A 215 35.51 5.79 21.39
N VAL A 216 36.43 6.21 22.26
CA VAL A 216 37.88 5.98 22.11
C VAL A 216 38.19 4.48 22.15
N SER A 217 37.61 3.75 23.10
CA SER A 217 37.85 2.30 23.23
C SER A 217 37.20 1.50 22.10
N SER A 218 36.01 1.91 21.64
CA SER A 218 35.25 1.16 20.64
C SER A 218 35.63 1.50 19.19
N TYR A 219 36.08 2.74 18.94
CA TYR A 219 36.34 3.27 17.61
C TYR A 219 37.69 4.03 17.51
N PRO A 220 38.82 3.44 17.96
CA PRO A 220 40.09 4.17 18.06
C PRO A 220 40.58 4.73 16.71
N ALA A 221 40.40 3.99 15.62
CA ALA A 221 40.80 4.43 14.28
C ALA A 221 39.99 5.64 13.77
N ILE A 222 38.68 5.67 14.06
CA ILE A 222 37.82 6.79 13.66
C ILE A 222 38.17 8.04 14.48
N VAL A 223 38.44 7.87 15.77
CA VAL A 223 38.87 8.97 16.64
C VAL A 223 40.21 9.52 16.20
N ALA A 224 41.20 8.67 15.90
CA ALA A 224 42.50 9.11 15.42
C ALA A 224 42.38 9.93 14.12
N ALA A 225 41.63 9.44 13.14
CA ALA A 225 41.40 10.16 11.88
C ALA A 225 40.66 11.49 12.09
N ALA A 226 39.70 11.55 13.03
CA ALA A 226 39.00 12.77 13.36
C ALA A 226 39.91 13.81 14.03
N LEU A 227 40.80 13.38 14.93
CA LEU A 227 41.79 14.24 15.59
C LEU A 227 42.81 14.80 14.59
N GLU A 228 43.33 13.96 13.68
CA GLU A 228 44.23 14.40 12.61
C GLU A 228 43.56 15.45 11.71
N LYS A 229 42.31 15.20 11.30
CA LYS A 229 41.54 16.17 10.51
C LYS A 229 41.36 17.50 11.24
N ALA A 230 41.01 17.47 12.53
CA ALA A 230 40.85 18.69 13.32
C ALA A 230 42.15 19.48 13.46
N GLN A 231 43.29 18.80 13.58
CA GLN A 231 44.60 19.47 13.59
C GLN A 231 44.92 20.14 12.26
N LEU A 232 44.65 19.46 11.14
CA LEU A 232 44.82 20.02 9.79
C LEU A 232 43.90 21.24 9.56
N ASP A 233 42.64 21.15 9.96
CA ASP A 233 41.66 22.24 9.83
C ASP A 233 42.12 23.48 10.64
N ASN A 234 42.63 23.29 11.86
CA ASN A 234 43.17 24.38 12.68
C ASN A 234 44.44 25.03 12.11
N LEU A 235 45.32 24.23 11.48
CA LEU A 235 46.51 24.72 10.78
C LEU A 235 46.15 25.49 9.50
N SER A 236 45.06 25.13 8.83
CA SER A 236 44.56 25.82 7.64
C SER A 236 43.81 27.13 7.93
N ALA A 237 43.37 27.31 9.18
CA ALA A 237 42.66 28.49 9.66
C ALA A 237 43.58 29.53 10.33
N SER A 238 44.88 29.24 10.44
CA SER A 238 45.93 30.11 11.00
C SER A 238 46.74 30.77 9.88
#